data_AF-A0AAV4F9W3-F1
#
_entry.id   AF-A0AAV4F9W3-F1
#
_cell.length_a   1.000
_cell.length_b   1.000
_cell.length_c   1.000
_cell.angle_alpha   90.00
_cell.angle_beta   90.00
_cell.angle_gamma   90.00
#
_symmetry.space_group_name_H-M   'P 1'
#
loop_
_entity.id
_entity.type
_entity.pdbx_description
1 polymer ?
#
loop_
_entity_poly.entity_id
_entity_poly.type
_entity_poly.pdbx_seq_one_letter_code
_entity_poly.pdbx_strand_id
1 'polypeptide(L)'
;MATSSTLDLRLKQRAVIEFLTLEKATPIDIHRRMKIVYGETCVEVSTVRRRSKELAGTSPTETDLHDKARCGRPNTVNDIQHQERVDEIVQANRRIKCLHLRFWDQNLRRQGVLPRYPSLRSEVTQSCDR
;
A
#
# COMPACT_ATOMS: atom_id res chain seq x y z
N MET A 1 20.82 -2.27 -22.30
CA MET A 1 21.22 -0.87 -22.09
C MET A 1 20.01 -0.10 -21.61
N ALA A 2 19.96 0.28 -20.33
CA ALA A 2 18.83 1.00 -19.76
C ALA A 2 18.95 2.48 -20.14
N THR A 3 17.98 2.99 -20.90
CA THR A 3 17.91 4.40 -21.27
C THR A 3 17.65 5.24 -20.02
N SER A 4 18.72 5.79 -19.47
CA SER A 4 18.68 6.92 -18.55
C SER A 4 18.25 8.17 -19.33
N SER A 5 16.94 8.34 -19.52
CA SER A 5 16.39 9.55 -20.10
C SER A 5 14.88 9.55 -19.87
N THR A 6 14.35 10.70 -19.45
CA THR A 6 12.93 11.00 -19.17
C THR A 6 12.44 10.58 -17.78
N LEU A 7 12.34 11.54 -16.86
CA LEU A 7 11.50 11.40 -15.66
C LEU A 7 10.11 10.93 -16.11
N ASP A 8 9.57 9.90 -15.44
CA ASP A 8 8.23 9.37 -15.69
C ASP A 8 7.23 10.53 -15.78
N LEU A 9 6.41 10.56 -16.85
CA LEU A 9 5.44 11.61 -17.10
C LEU A 9 4.53 11.83 -15.88
N ARG A 10 4.22 10.75 -15.15
CA ARG A 10 3.45 10.82 -13.89
C ARG A 10 4.17 11.60 -12.80
N LEU A 11 5.48 11.44 -12.69
CA LEU A 11 6.30 12.16 -11.71
C LEU A 11 6.32 13.66 -12.03
N LYS A 12 6.48 14.02 -13.31
CA LYS A 12 6.43 15.42 -13.76
C LYS A 12 5.08 16.08 -13.46
N GLN A 13 3.99 15.39 -13.76
CA GLN A 13 2.64 15.88 -13.49
C GLN A 13 2.39 16.03 -11.98
N ARG A 14 2.92 15.13 -11.14
CA ARG A 14 2.83 15.26 -9.67
C ARG A 14 3.57 16.47 -9.13
N ALA A 15 4.79 16.71 -9.61
CA ALA A 15 5.55 17.89 -9.21
C ALA A 15 4.81 19.19 -9.57
N VAL A 16 4.17 19.25 -10.74
CA VAL A 16 3.34 20.39 -11.14
C VAL A 16 2.11 20.57 -10.25
N ILE A 17 1.44 19.47 -9.88
CA ILE A 17 0.28 19.54 -8.95
C ILE A 17 0.73 20.06 -7.59
N GLU A 18 1.86 19.59 -7.07
CA GLU A 18 2.41 20.02 -5.80
C GLU A 18 2.75 21.52 -5.83
N PHE A 19 3.50 21.94 -6.83
CA PHE A 19 3.84 23.35 -7.05
C PHE A 19 2.60 24.25 -7.07
N LEU A 20 1.60 23.92 -7.89
CA LEU A 20 0.38 24.73 -8.02
C LEU A 20 -0.53 24.66 -6.78
N THR A 21 -0.48 23.56 -6.01
CA THR A 21 -1.23 23.45 -4.76
C THR A 21 -0.60 24.34 -3.67
N LEU A 22 0.73 24.45 -3.63
CA LEU A 22 1.43 25.37 -2.72
C LEU A 22 1.20 26.84 -3.09
N GLU A 23 1.02 27.13 -4.38
CA GLU A 23 0.54 28.43 -4.88
C GLU A 23 -0.93 28.73 -4.47
N LYS A 24 -1.62 27.77 -3.83
CA LYS A 24 -3.03 27.84 -3.40
C LYS A 24 -4.03 27.90 -4.56
N ALA A 25 -3.68 27.38 -5.74
CA ALA A 25 -4.62 27.25 -6.85
C ALA A 25 -5.70 26.20 -6.56
N THR A 26 -6.92 26.38 -7.09
CA THR A 26 -7.98 25.39 -6.91
C THR A 26 -7.71 24.14 -7.75
N PRO A 27 -8.06 22.92 -7.29
CA PRO A 27 -7.82 21.69 -8.06
C PRO A 27 -8.43 21.68 -9.46
N ILE A 28 -9.52 22.43 -9.66
CA ILE A 28 -10.19 22.56 -10.96
C ILE A 28 -9.32 23.40 -11.91
N ASP A 29 -8.77 24.51 -11.42
CA ASP A 29 -7.90 25.38 -12.21
C ASP A 29 -6.57 24.70 -12.54
N ILE A 30 -6.02 23.94 -11.59
CA ILE A 30 -4.84 23.11 -11.80
C ILE A 30 -5.07 22.14 -12.97
N HIS A 31 -6.18 21.38 -12.96
CA HIS A 31 -6.47 20.45 -14.04
C HIS A 31 -6.68 21.15 -15.38
N ARG A 32 -7.37 22.31 -15.42
CA ARG A 32 -7.54 23.09 -16.65
C ARG A 32 -6.20 23.52 -17.24
N ARG A 33 -5.29 24.06 -16.41
CA ARG A 33 -3.94 24.47 -16.84
C ARG A 33 -3.13 23.27 -17.35
N MET A 34 -3.17 22.16 -16.61
CA MET A 34 -2.46 20.94 -16.99
C MET A 34 -3.01 20.34 -18.29
N LYS A 35 -4.33 20.35 -18.49
CA LYS A 35 -4.96 19.81 -19.71
C LYS A 35 -4.57 20.57 -20.97
N ILE A 36 -4.30 21.88 -20.87
CA ILE A 36 -3.80 22.69 -21.99
C ILE A 36 -2.38 22.24 -22.39
N VAL A 37 -1.51 21.95 -21.41
CA VAL A 37 -0.10 21.62 -21.66
C VAL A 37 0.10 20.15 -22.03
N TYR A 38 -0.55 19.23 -21.31
CA TYR A 38 -0.37 17.78 -21.44
C TYR A 38 -1.41 17.11 -22.36
N GLY A 39 -2.47 17.82 -22.74
CA GLY A 39 -3.53 17.30 -23.60
C GLY A 39 -4.22 16.07 -22.99
N GLU A 40 -4.35 15.01 -23.78
CA GLU A 40 -4.99 13.75 -23.38
C GLU A 40 -4.18 12.94 -22.37
N THR A 41 -2.87 13.20 -22.26
CA THR A 41 -2.00 12.52 -21.29
C THR A 41 -2.10 13.08 -19.87
N CYS A 42 -2.93 14.11 -19.67
CA CYS A 42 -3.13 14.76 -18.38
C CYS A 42 -3.84 13.83 -17.38
N VAL A 43 -3.36 13.83 -16.13
CA VAL A 43 -4.09 13.22 -15.01
C VAL A 43 -5.51 13.76 -14.86
N GLU A 44 -6.43 12.88 -14.48
CA GLU A 44 -7.82 13.22 -14.22
C GLU A 44 -7.99 14.15 -13.01
N VAL A 45 -9.05 14.96 -13.00
CA VAL A 45 -9.42 15.86 -11.90
C VAL A 45 -9.50 15.13 -10.55
N SER A 46 -9.98 13.87 -10.55
CA SER A 46 -10.08 13.03 -9.36
C SER A 46 -8.71 12.85 -8.66
N THR A 47 -7.67 12.63 -9.47
CA THR A 47 -6.29 12.43 -9.01
C THR A 47 -5.70 13.72 -8.48
N VAL A 48 -5.94 14.85 -9.16
CA VAL A 48 -5.51 16.18 -8.68
C VAL A 48 -6.15 16.49 -7.33
N ARG A 49 -7.45 16.27 -7.17
CA ARG A 49 -8.16 16.48 -5.90
C ARG A 49 -7.61 15.62 -4.78
N ARG A 50 -7.37 14.33 -5.04
CA ARG A 50 -6.79 13.42 -4.05
C ARG A 50 -5.41 13.91 -3.60
N ARG A 51 -4.54 14.27 -4.55
CA ARG A 51 -3.19 14.78 -4.27
C ARG A 51 -3.22 16.11 -3.50
N SER A 52 -4.05 17.07 -3.90
CA SER A 52 -4.17 18.34 -3.17
C SER A 52 -4.66 18.16 -1.74
N LYS A 53 -5.52 17.15 -1.47
CA LYS A 53 -5.93 16.80 -0.10
C LYS A 53 -4.81 16.18 0.72
N GLU A 54 -4.04 15.26 0.13
CA GLU A 54 -2.86 14.67 0.79
C GLU A 54 -1.86 15.76 1.17
N LEU A 55 -1.60 16.71 0.26
CA LEU A 55 -0.67 17.81 0.48
C LEU A 55 -1.15 18.77 1.57
N ALA A 56 -2.46 19.01 1.69
CA ALA A 56 -2.99 19.90 2.73
C ALA A 56 -2.79 19.37 4.16
N GLY A 57 -2.61 18.05 4.31
CA GLY A 57 -2.37 17.39 5.60
C GLY A 57 -0.90 17.22 5.98
N THR A 58 0.03 17.59 5.10
CA THR A 58 1.47 17.34 5.27
C THR A 58 2.26 18.62 5.06
N SER A 59 3.35 18.82 5.81
CA SER A 59 4.24 19.96 5.60
C SER A 59 4.91 19.87 4.21
N PRO A 60 5.14 21.00 3.50
CA PRO A 60 5.68 21.00 2.13
C PRO A 60 7.09 20.40 2.01
N THR A 61 7.79 20.23 3.12
CA THR A 61 9.13 19.62 3.19
C THR A 61 9.12 18.09 3.25
N GLU A 62 7.96 17.47 3.45
CA GLU A 62 7.85 16.02 3.74
C GLU A 62 7.12 15.22 2.63
N THR A 63 6.67 15.90 1.58
CA THR A 63 5.87 15.27 0.54
C THR A 63 6.73 14.53 -0.49
N ASP A 64 6.75 13.20 -0.38
CA ASP A 64 7.33 12.34 -1.40
C ASP A 64 6.52 12.43 -2.72
N LEU A 65 7.25 12.60 -3.83
CA LEU A 65 6.71 12.65 -5.18
C LEU A 65 6.41 11.25 -5.72
N HIS A 66 7.13 10.24 -5.25
CA HIS A 66 6.99 8.88 -5.71
C HIS A 66 5.77 8.19 -5.10
N ASP A 67 5.29 7.15 -5.80
CA ASP A 67 4.32 6.25 -5.18
C ASP A 67 5.03 5.46 -4.08
N LYS A 68 4.48 5.54 -2.87
CA LYS A 68 4.88 4.63 -1.80
C LYS A 68 4.72 3.19 -2.28
N ALA A 69 5.62 2.32 -1.84
CA ALA A 69 5.53 0.90 -2.12
C ALA A 69 4.13 0.40 -1.77
N ARG A 70 3.46 -0.24 -2.73
CA ARG A 70 2.14 -0.82 -2.49
C ARG A 70 2.35 -2.04 -1.61
N CYS A 71 2.07 -1.93 -0.32
CA CYS A 71 1.91 -3.10 0.50
C CYS A 71 0.64 -3.81 0.05
N GLY A 72 0.78 -4.99 -0.54
CA GLY A 72 -0.34 -5.89 -0.73
C GLY A 72 -0.89 -6.35 0.62
N ARG A 73 -1.92 -7.19 0.60
CA ARG A 73 -2.32 -7.90 1.82
C ARG A 73 -1.14 -8.75 2.29
N PRO A 74 -0.69 -8.64 3.56
CA PRO A 74 0.42 -9.43 4.06
C PRO A 74 0.10 -10.93 3.96
N ASN A 75 1.04 -11.70 3.40
CA ASN A 75 0.91 -13.15 3.24
C ASN A 75 1.18 -13.91 4.55
N THR A 76 1.97 -13.30 5.44
CA THR A 76 2.34 -13.86 6.73
C THR A 76 1.84 -12.94 7.84
N VAL A 77 1.19 -13.51 8.84
CA VAL A 77 0.79 -12.79 10.06
C VAL A 77 1.99 -12.76 10.99
N ASN A 78 2.59 -11.58 11.15
CA ASN A 78 3.74 -11.36 12.05
C ASN A 78 3.31 -10.73 13.39
N ASP A 79 2.02 -10.80 13.72
CA ASP A 79 1.51 -10.21 14.95
C ASP A 79 1.91 -11.06 16.16
N ILE A 80 2.45 -10.41 17.19
CA ILE A 80 2.97 -11.04 18.40
C ILE A 80 1.86 -11.83 19.09
N GLN A 81 0.64 -11.27 19.13
CA GLN A 81 -0.53 -11.94 19.72
C GLN A 81 -0.88 -13.25 19.00
N HIS A 82 -0.67 -13.29 17.68
CA HIS A 82 -0.91 -14.49 16.89
C HIS A 82 0.19 -15.55 17.10
N GLN A 83 1.42 -15.12 17.34
CA GLN A 83 2.54 -16.02 17.66
C GLN A 83 2.34 -16.66 19.04
N GLU A 84 2.06 -15.86 20.07
CA GLU A 84 1.80 -16.33 21.44
C GLU A 84 0.66 -17.34 21.48
N ARG A 85 -0.44 -17.07 20.77
CA ARG A 85 -1.59 -17.98 20.69
C ARG A 85 -1.26 -19.30 20.00
N VAL A 86 -0.41 -19.28 18.96
CA VAL A 86 0.04 -20.51 18.30
C VAL A 86 0.93 -21.32 19.23
N ASP A 87 1.82 -20.64 19.97
CA ASP A 87 2.73 -21.27 20.93
C ASP A 87 1.97 -21.91 22.09
N GLU A 88 0.94 -21.25 22.64
CA GLU A 88 0.04 -21.82 23.65
C GLU A 88 -0.62 -23.12 23.17
N ILE A 89 -1.10 -23.14 21.93
CA ILE A 89 -1.76 -24.32 21.33
C ILE A 89 -0.77 -25.48 21.14
N VAL A 90 0.46 -25.16 20.68
CA VAL A 90 1.52 -26.15 20.52
C VAL A 90 2.00 -26.69 21.87
N GLN A 91 2.08 -25.84 22.89
CA GLN A 91 2.48 -26.21 24.24
C GLN A 91 1.43 -27.07 24.95
N ALA A 92 0.14 -26.75 24.77
CA ALA A 92 -0.98 -27.53 25.33
C ALA A 92 -1.08 -28.96 24.77
N ASN A 93 -0.56 -29.19 23.56
CA ASN A 93 -0.54 -30.52 22.94
C ASN A 93 0.78 -30.79 22.20
N ARG A 94 1.79 -31.29 22.92
CA ARG A 94 3.11 -31.68 22.36
C ARG A 94 3.07 -32.72 21.21
N ARG A 95 1.94 -33.39 20.98
CA ARG A 95 1.77 -34.38 19.89
C ARG A 95 1.39 -33.78 18.54
N ILE A 96 1.18 -32.47 18.48
CA ILE A 96 0.83 -31.78 17.24
C ILE A 96 2.06 -31.70 16.34
N LYS A 97 2.18 -32.63 15.38
CA LYS A 97 3.11 -32.50 14.25
C LYS A 97 2.61 -31.41 13.30
N CYS A 98 3.49 -30.73 12.57
CA CYS A 98 3.13 -29.62 11.65
C CYS A 98 1.98 -29.93 10.67
N LEU A 99 1.78 -31.19 10.30
CA LEU A 99 0.63 -31.65 9.48
C LEU A 99 -0.72 -31.55 10.21
N HIS A 100 -0.72 -31.79 11.53
CA HIS A 100 -1.90 -31.66 12.39
C HIS A 100 -2.28 -30.19 12.61
N LEU A 101 -1.31 -29.26 12.65
CA LEU A 101 -1.59 -27.81 12.68
C LEU A 101 -2.37 -27.34 11.45
N ARG A 102 -2.02 -27.81 10.23
CA ARG A 102 -2.78 -27.47 9.02
C ARG A 102 -4.22 -27.98 9.06
N PHE A 103 -4.42 -29.15 9.66
CA PHE A 103 -5.75 -29.74 9.83
C PHE A 103 -6.59 -28.97 10.87
N TRP A 104 -5.98 -28.56 11.99
CA TRP A 104 -6.62 -27.70 12.99
C TRP A 104 -6.90 -26.30 12.46
N ASP A 105 -5.99 -25.71 11.68
CA ASP A 105 -6.21 -24.43 11.01
C ASP A 105 -7.43 -24.53 10.05
N GLN A 106 -7.55 -25.62 9.29
CA GLN A 106 -8.76 -25.89 8.49
C GLN A 106 -10.03 -26.09 9.34
N ASN A 107 -9.95 -26.72 10.51
CA ASN A 107 -11.08 -26.92 11.41
C ASN A 107 -11.53 -25.61 12.11
N LEU A 108 -10.58 -24.79 12.57
CA LEU A 108 -10.83 -23.47 13.13
C LEU A 108 -11.38 -22.47 12.09
N ARG A 109 -10.95 -22.60 10.83
CA ARG A 109 -11.55 -21.89 9.67
C ARG A 109 -12.99 -22.33 9.39
N ARG A 110 -13.33 -23.60 9.59
CA ARG A 110 -14.73 -24.09 9.48
C ARG A 110 -15.62 -23.54 10.59
N GLN A 111 -15.07 -23.31 11.77
CA GLN A 111 -15.77 -22.72 12.91
C GLN A 111 -15.78 -21.18 12.90
N GLY A 112 -15.20 -20.53 11.88
CA GLY A 112 -15.20 -19.07 11.73
C GLY A 112 -14.27 -18.31 12.69
N VAL A 113 -13.42 -19.02 13.43
CA VAL A 113 -12.52 -18.44 14.45
C VAL A 113 -11.26 -17.84 13.84
N LEU A 114 -10.86 -18.29 12.64
CA LEU A 114 -9.70 -17.77 11.90
C LEU A 114 -10.11 -17.20 10.52
N PRO A 115 -9.55 -16.05 10.11
CA PRO A 115 -9.82 -15.49 8.79
C PRO A 115 -9.34 -16.41 7.66
N ARG A 116 -10.12 -16.51 6.57
CA ARG A 116 -9.72 -17.26 5.36
C ARG A 116 -8.48 -16.62 4.71
N TYR A 117 -7.37 -17.35 4.70
CA TYR A 117 -6.17 -17.05 3.89
C TYR A 117 -5.96 -18.07 2.76
N PRO A 118 -5.50 -17.65 1.56
CA PRO A 118 -5.20 -18.54 0.43
C PRO A 118 -3.92 -19.37 0.66
N SER A 119 -3.78 -20.46 -0.09
CA SER A 119 -2.70 -21.45 0.04
C SER A 119 -1.31 -20.90 -0.30
N LEU A 120 -0.35 -21.24 0.57
CA LEU A 120 1.07 -20.89 0.56
C LEU A 120 1.79 -21.18 -0.77
N ARG A 121 2.23 -20.13 -1.47
CA ARG A 121 3.47 -20.15 -2.27
C ARG A 121 4.15 -18.79 -2.20
N SER A 122 5.44 -18.83 -1.84
CA SER A 122 6.47 -17.78 -1.80
C SER A 122 6.26 -16.55 -0.90
N GLU A 123 7.19 -16.50 0.06
CA GLU A 123 7.70 -15.40 0.88
C GLU A 123 7.81 -14.05 0.15
N VAL A 124 7.40 -12.97 0.82
CA VAL A 124 8.14 -11.69 0.91
C VAL A 124 7.71 -11.01 2.22
N THR A 125 8.66 -10.84 3.14
CA THR A 125 8.54 -9.95 4.30
C THR A 125 8.83 -8.52 3.87
N GLN A 126 7.89 -7.60 4.03
CA GLN A 126 8.20 -6.18 4.15
C GLN A 126 7.31 -5.58 5.25
N SER A 127 7.97 -5.31 6.39
CA SER A 127 7.46 -4.43 7.44
C SER A 127 7.30 -3.04 6.85
N CYS A 128 6.09 -2.49 6.89
CA CYS A 128 5.88 -1.07 6.65
C CYS A 128 5.75 -0.41 8.03
N ASP A 129 6.84 0.24 8.46
CA ASP A 129 6.81 1.13 9.62
C ASP A 129 5.87 2.31 9.36
N ARG A 130 5.23 2.73 10.45
CA ARG A 130 4.08 3.63 10.52
C ARG A 130 4.50 5.03 10.97
#